data_AF-A0A2E5M5J0-F1
#
_entry.id   AF-A0A2E5M5J0-F1
#
_cell.length_a   1.000
_cell.length_b   1.000
_cell.length_c   1.000
_cell.angle_alpha   90.00
_cell.angle_beta   90.00
_cell.angle_gamma   90.00
#
_symmetry.space_group_name_H-M   'P 1'
#
loop_
_entity.id
_entity.type
_entity.pdbx_description
1 polymer ?
#
loop_
_entity_poly.entity_id
_entity_poly.type
_entity_poly.pdbx_seq_one_letter_code
_entity_poly.pdbx_strand_id
1 'polypeptide(L)'
;MRNWLLGLGLGMGSLALPWTELADVSRLSGIAAVGATLGLLSRGGRGGAIAALSSGMLMGYAWGVVATSHQLANRLPECAQERPERLLVLVERQPAPLSGSGSGGVRVQALVVEHEQPGCSNLVGKRLRLSWYGAPPVTAGQSWWVTAKLRVGWGYRNPGGFDHARWMLGQGLDGSGYVLRGEIAGTPTGGGLGAWQASLRAHLDDLALHGAGVVYALATGDGSLIDGPTWALLRATGTVHLVVVSGLHVGLVGACAYLLGGLVVRAAPVTLLWLPGRRAGALFAVLGSGA
;
A
#
# COMPACT_ATOMS: atom_id res chain seq x y z
N MET A 1 2.25 -5.73 -27.91
CA MET A 1 2.62 -5.87 -26.47
C MET A 1 3.22 -4.60 -25.87
N ARG A 2 4.36 -4.07 -26.33
CA ARG A 2 4.97 -2.84 -25.76
C ARG A 2 3.98 -1.66 -25.62
N ASN A 3 3.28 -1.34 -26.70
CA ASN A 3 2.31 -0.24 -26.75
C ASN A 3 1.10 -0.47 -25.83
N TRP A 4 0.69 -1.71 -25.67
CA TRP A 4 -0.42 -2.08 -24.78
C TRP A 4 -0.04 -1.91 -23.30
N LEU A 5 1.18 -2.32 -22.92
CA LEU A 5 1.70 -2.12 -21.56
C LEU A 5 1.88 -0.63 -21.22
N LEU A 6 2.34 0.18 -22.20
CA LEU A 6 2.42 1.63 -22.04
C LEU A 6 1.04 2.25 -21.83
N GLY A 7 0.06 1.83 -22.62
CA GLY A 7 -1.33 2.24 -22.45
C GLY A 7 -1.86 1.91 -21.07
N LEU A 8 -1.64 0.67 -20.60
CA LEU A 8 -2.08 0.21 -19.28
C LEU A 8 -1.49 1.06 -18.15
N GLY A 9 -0.19 1.35 -18.19
CA GLY A 9 0.45 2.23 -17.20
C GLY A 9 -0.14 3.65 -17.20
N LEU A 10 -0.38 4.22 -18.37
CA LEU A 10 -1.03 5.54 -18.50
C LEU A 10 -2.47 5.52 -17.98
N GLY A 11 -3.21 4.44 -18.23
CA GLY A 11 -4.56 4.23 -17.73
C GLY A 11 -4.62 4.20 -16.21
N MET A 12 -3.75 3.41 -15.57
CA MET A 12 -3.64 3.35 -14.10
C MET A 12 -3.23 4.71 -13.51
N GLY A 13 -2.26 5.39 -14.14
CA GLY A 13 -1.77 6.71 -13.72
C GLY A 13 -2.80 7.83 -13.86
N SER A 14 -3.79 7.70 -14.74
CA SER A 14 -4.82 8.72 -14.95
C SER A 14 -5.73 8.95 -13.74
N LEU A 15 -5.83 7.98 -12.82
CA LEU A 15 -6.53 8.11 -11.55
C LEU A 15 -5.75 8.92 -10.51
N ALA A 16 -4.47 9.20 -10.76
CA ALA A 16 -3.70 10.16 -9.98
C ALA A 16 -4.07 11.61 -10.32
N LEU A 17 -4.89 11.86 -11.34
CA LEU A 17 -5.45 13.18 -11.61
C LEU A 17 -6.67 13.42 -10.72
N PRO A 18 -6.95 14.67 -10.31
CA PRO A 18 -8.01 15.00 -9.37
C PRO A 18 -9.40 14.88 -10.03
N TRP A 19 -9.83 13.66 -10.30
CA TRP A 19 -11.19 13.37 -10.75
C TRP A 19 -12.10 13.25 -9.53
N THR A 20 -13.06 14.17 -9.44
CA THR A 20 -13.96 14.34 -8.30
C THR A 20 -15.13 13.36 -8.30
N GLU A 21 -15.28 12.60 -9.38
CA GLU A 21 -16.36 11.67 -9.63
C GLU A 21 -15.72 10.42 -10.23
N LEU A 22 -15.59 9.35 -9.43
CA LEU A 22 -15.25 8.04 -9.99
C LEU A 22 -16.38 7.68 -10.95
N ALA A 23 -16.05 7.31 -12.19
CA ALA A 23 -17.05 6.84 -13.14
C ALA A 23 -17.84 5.69 -12.50
N ASP A 24 -19.17 5.81 -12.52
CA ASP A 24 -20.08 4.81 -11.97
C ASP A 24 -19.70 3.40 -12.46
N VAL A 25 -19.65 2.42 -11.56
CA VAL A 25 -19.15 1.05 -11.82
C VAL A 25 -19.89 0.41 -13.00
N SER A 26 -21.15 0.80 -13.19
CA SER A 26 -22.00 0.42 -14.34
C SER A 26 -21.38 0.78 -15.70
N ARG A 27 -20.67 1.92 -15.79
CA ARG A 27 -20.03 2.43 -17.02
C ARG A 27 -18.68 1.76 -17.33
N LEU A 28 -18.11 1.02 -16.37
CA LEU A 28 -16.83 0.30 -16.55
C LEU A 28 -16.95 -0.88 -17.51
N SER A 29 -18.12 -1.53 -17.55
CA SER A 29 -18.40 -2.62 -18.48
C SER A 29 -18.28 -2.16 -19.95
N GLY A 30 -18.78 -0.96 -20.26
CA GLY A 30 -18.65 -0.33 -21.58
C GLY A 30 -17.21 0.06 -21.92
N ILE A 31 -16.47 0.65 -20.97
CA ILE A 31 -15.06 1.02 -21.15
C ILE A 31 -14.17 -0.21 -21.40
N ALA A 32 -14.37 -1.27 -20.62
CA ALA A 32 -13.65 -2.53 -20.77
C ALA A 32 -14.00 -3.25 -22.09
N ALA A 33 -15.27 -3.25 -22.50
CA ALA A 33 -15.71 -3.83 -23.77
C ALA A 33 -15.14 -3.07 -24.99
N VAL A 34 -15.09 -1.73 -24.94
CA VAL A 34 -14.44 -0.92 -25.98
C VAL A 34 -12.93 -1.18 -26.00
N GLY A 35 -12.29 -1.31 -24.83
CA GLY A 35 -10.88 -1.69 -24.72
C GLY A 35 -10.59 -3.07 -25.31
N ALA A 36 -11.45 -4.06 -25.05
CA ALA A 36 -11.31 -5.42 -25.56
C ALA A 36 -11.52 -5.49 -27.09
N THR A 37 -12.53 -4.80 -27.62
CA THR A 37 -12.80 -4.75 -29.07
C THR A 37 -11.68 -4.06 -29.84
N LEU A 38 -11.15 -2.93 -29.34
CA LEU A 38 -9.96 -2.28 -29.92
C LEU A 38 -8.70 -3.16 -29.85
N GLY A 39 -8.57 -3.95 -28.78
CA GLY A 39 -7.48 -4.93 -28.64
C GLY A 39 -7.56 -6.04 -29.69
N LEU A 40 -8.75 -6.57 -29.95
CA LEU A 40 -9.01 -7.59 -30.97
C LEU A 40 -8.81 -7.06 -32.41
N LEU A 41 -9.06 -5.76 -32.64
CA LEU A 41 -8.86 -5.10 -33.92
C LEU A 41 -7.40 -4.64 -34.15
N SER A 42 -6.50 -4.82 -33.18
CA SER A 42 -5.10 -4.41 -33.29
C SER A 42 -4.30 -5.33 -34.24
N ARG A 43 -4.34 -5.04 -35.54
CA ARG A 43 -3.47 -5.67 -36.56
C ARG A 43 -2.19 -4.85 -36.81
N GLY A 44 -1.15 -5.49 -37.36
CA GLY A 44 0.16 -4.87 -37.58
C GLY A 44 0.12 -3.52 -38.32
N GLY A 45 0.98 -2.58 -37.93
CA GLY A 45 1.06 -1.22 -38.48
C GLY A 45 0.80 -0.11 -37.44
N ARG A 46 0.81 1.16 -37.88
CA ARG A 46 0.58 2.34 -37.02
C ARG A 46 -0.83 2.34 -36.39
N GLY A 47 -1.84 1.84 -37.09
CA GLY A 47 -3.23 1.75 -36.58
C GLY A 47 -3.38 0.75 -35.42
N GLY A 48 -2.80 -0.44 -35.51
CA GLY A 48 -2.83 -1.40 -34.40
C GLY A 48 -1.96 -1.00 -33.21
N ALA A 49 -0.90 -0.21 -33.45
CA ALA A 49 -0.12 0.40 -32.37
C ALA A 49 -0.98 1.35 -31.51
N ILE A 50 -1.82 2.18 -32.14
CA ILE A 50 -2.75 3.10 -31.46
C ILE A 50 -3.88 2.31 -30.79
N ALA A 51 -4.49 1.35 -31.49
CA ALA A 51 -5.55 0.51 -30.92
C ALA A 51 -5.09 -0.28 -29.69
N ALA A 52 -3.85 -0.79 -29.72
CA ALA A 52 -3.25 -1.45 -28.57
C ALA A 52 -2.98 -0.48 -27.39
N LEU A 53 -2.52 0.75 -27.67
CA LEU A 53 -2.36 1.79 -26.64
C LEU A 53 -3.69 2.15 -25.98
N SER A 54 -4.72 2.44 -26.79
CA SER A 54 -6.05 2.81 -26.30
C SER A 54 -6.71 1.67 -25.52
N SER A 55 -6.59 0.43 -26.02
CA SER A 55 -7.05 -0.78 -25.32
C SER A 55 -6.39 -0.92 -23.94
N GLY A 56 -5.07 -0.79 -23.88
CA GLY A 56 -4.32 -0.82 -22.63
C GLY A 56 -4.78 0.28 -21.67
N MET A 57 -4.94 1.50 -22.16
CA MET A 57 -5.35 2.66 -21.35
C MET A 57 -6.74 2.52 -20.75
N LEU A 58 -7.72 2.04 -21.53
CA LEU A 58 -9.07 1.78 -21.05
C LEU A 58 -9.09 0.65 -20.01
N MET A 59 -8.30 -0.41 -20.21
CA MET A 59 -8.19 -1.51 -19.25
C MET A 59 -7.50 -1.07 -17.95
N GLY A 60 -6.42 -0.30 -18.04
CA GLY A 60 -5.72 0.26 -16.88
C GLY A 60 -6.59 1.23 -16.08
N TYR A 61 -7.37 2.06 -16.77
CA TYR A 61 -8.37 2.92 -16.13
C TYR A 61 -9.45 2.10 -15.43
N ALA A 62 -10.04 1.10 -16.12
CA ALA A 62 -11.07 0.25 -15.55
C ALA A 62 -10.58 -0.51 -14.31
N TRP A 63 -9.38 -1.09 -14.38
CA TRP A 63 -8.74 -1.73 -13.23
C TRP A 63 -8.58 -0.78 -12.06
N GLY A 64 -8.06 0.42 -12.30
CA GLY A 64 -7.85 1.36 -11.22
C GLY A 64 -9.15 1.90 -10.62
N VAL A 65 -10.24 2.04 -11.40
CA VAL A 65 -11.57 2.36 -10.84
C VAL A 65 -12.07 1.22 -9.97
N VAL A 66 -11.91 -0.05 -10.39
CA VAL A 66 -12.28 -1.22 -9.55
C VAL A 66 -11.44 -1.28 -8.27
N ALA A 67 -10.12 -1.08 -8.38
CA ALA A 67 -9.23 -1.10 -7.22
C ALA A 67 -9.56 0.02 -6.23
N THR A 68 -9.78 1.24 -6.72
CA THR A 68 -10.18 2.37 -5.88
C THR A 68 -11.58 2.19 -5.31
N SER A 69 -12.55 1.69 -6.08
CA SER A 69 -13.91 1.46 -5.57
C SER A 69 -13.94 0.38 -4.48
N HIS A 70 -13.16 -0.70 -4.64
CA HIS A 70 -12.98 -1.70 -3.60
C HIS A 70 -12.35 -1.11 -2.33
N GLN A 71 -11.35 -0.24 -2.49
CA GLN A 71 -10.72 0.44 -1.37
C GLN A 71 -11.65 1.47 -0.68
N LEU A 72 -12.50 2.16 -1.45
CA LEU A 72 -13.53 3.05 -0.93
C LEU A 72 -14.63 2.28 -0.19
N ALA A 73 -15.02 1.10 -0.68
CA ALA A 73 -15.97 0.22 -0.01
C ALA A 73 -15.41 -0.33 1.31
N ASN A 74 -14.08 -0.42 1.43
CA ASN A 74 -13.41 -0.85 2.65
C ASN A 74 -13.24 0.25 3.71
N ARG A 75 -13.75 1.46 3.51
CA ARG A 75 -13.73 2.52 4.53
C ARG A 75 -14.43 2.08 5.82
N LEU A 76 -14.10 2.76 6.92
CA LEU A 76 -14.82 2.52 8.17
C LEU A 76 -16.32 2.78 7.97
N PRO A 77 -17.18 1.90 8.52
CA PRO A 77 -18.61 2.11 8.55
C PRO A 77 -18.97 3.33 9.43
N GLU A 78 -20.01 4.07 9.05
CA GLU A 78 -20.48 5.27 9.77
C GLU A 78 -20.86 4.97 11.23
N CYS A 79 -21.27 3.73 11.55
CA CYS A 79 -21.57 3.33 12.92
C CYS A 79 -20.38 3.44 13.89
N ALA A 80 -19.15 3.42 13.38
CA ALA A 80 -17.93 3.54 14.19
C ALA A 80 -17.57 5.01 14.50
N GLN A 81 -18.28 5.97 13.92
CA GLN A 81 -17.94 7.38 14.08
C GLN A 81 -18.14 7.82 15.52
N GLU A 82 -17.05 8.30 16.10
CA GLU A 82 -17.05 8.91 17.41
C GLU A 82 -17.53 8.01 18.57
N ARG A 83 -17.48 6.70 18.38
CA ARG A 83 -17.79 5.73 19.43
C ARG A 83 -16.51 5.06 19.94
N PRO A 84 -16.38 4.83 21.27
CA PRO A 84 -15.29 4.04 21.81
C PRO A 84 -15.52 2.56 21.47
N GLU A 85 -14.67 2.02 20.61
CA GLU A 85 -14.70 0.61 20.20
C GLU A 85 -13.51 -0.13 20.83
N ARG A 86 -13.75 -1.35 21.35
CA ARG A 86 -12.70 -2.19 21.94
C ARG A 86 -12.18 -3.18 20.89
N LEU A 87 -10.95 -2.97 20.45
CA LEU A 87 -10.36 -3.65 19.30
C LEU A 87 -9.09 -4.36 19.72
N LEU A 88 -8.90 -5.59 19.24
CA LEU A 88 -7.58 -6.22 19.21
C LEU A 88 -6.87 -5.73 17.95
N VAL A 89 -5.80 -4.97 18.12
CA VAL A 89 -5.03 -4.40 17.02
C VAL A 89 -3.63 -4.99 16.98
N LEU A 90 -3.19 -5.40 15.79
CA LEU A 90 -1.82 -5.79 15.50
C LEU A 90 -1.06 -4.58 14.94
N VAL A 91 0.02 -4.19 15.58
CA VAL A 91 0.85 -3.07 15.14
C VAL A 91 1.67 -3.50 13.91
N GLU A 92 1.33 -3.01 12.72
CA GLU A 92 2.00 -3.42 11.48
C GLU A 92 3.34 -2.71 11.26
N ARG A 93 3.47 -1.46 11.74
CA ARG A 93 4.68 -0.63 11.57
C ARG A 93 5.10 0.01 12.88
N GLN A 94 6.38 0.36 13.00
CA GLN A 94 6.88 1.00 14.20
C GLN A 94 6.13 2.33 14.46
N PRO A 95 5.70 2.59 15.71
CA PRO A 95 5.06 3.85 16.03
C PRO A 95 5.98 5.04 15.78
N ALA A 96 5.46 6.06 15.10
CA ALA A 96 6.17 7.31 14.86
C ALA A 96 5.77 8.36 15.92
N PRO A 97 6.70 9.19 16.42
CA PRO A 97 6.35 10.25 17.36
C PRO A 97 5.37 11.25 16.74
N LEU A 98 4.42 11.75 17.54
CA LEU A 98 3.51 12.81 17.14
C LEU A 98 4.24 14.16 17.17
N SER A 99 4.55 14.71 15.99
CA SER A 99 5.15 16.05 15.87
C SER A 99 4.27 17.12 16.51
N GLY A 100 4.85 17.98 17.35
CA GLY A 100 4.17 19.13 17.95
C GLY A 100 3.32 18.83 19.21
N SER A 101 3.36 17.61 19.74
CA SER A 101 2.70 17.27 21.01
C SER A 101 3.70 17.37 22.16
N GLY A 102 3.47 18.31 23.09
CA GLY A 102 4.26 18.44 24.32
C GLY A 102 4.11 17.25 25.29
N SER A 103 3.22 16.30 25.02
CA SER A 103 2.88 15.16 25.88
C SER A 103 3.36 13.80 25.36
N GLY A 104 4.30 13.76 24.40
CA GLY A 104 5.00 12.53 24.01
C GLY A 104 4.10 11.46 23.37
N GLY A 105 3.09 11.86 22.60
CA GLY A 105 2.21 10.92 21.92
C GLY A 105 2.91 10.17 20.78
N VAL A 106 2.41 8.97 20.45
CA VAL A 106 2.85 8.16 19.31
C VAL A 106 1.72 7.92 18.33
N ARG A 107 2.08 7.70 17.08
CA ARG A 107 1.18 7.38 15.98
C ARG A 107 1.42 5.95 15.56
N VAL A 108 0.39 5.13 15.69
CA VAL A 108 0.43 3.69 15.43
C VAL A 108 -0.36 3.40 14.16
N GLN A 109 0.20 2.61 13.26
CA GLN A 109 -0.54 1.99 12.16
C GLN A 109 -0.80 0.54 12.56
N ALA A 110 -2.08 0.18 12.66
CA ALA A 110 -2.47 -1.11 13.19
C ALA A 110 -3.61 -1.75 12.38
N LEU A 111 -3.54 -3.06 12.24
CA LEU A 111 -4.56 -3.90 11.65
C LEU A 111 -5.51 -4.39 12.74
N VAL A 112 -6.82 -4.24 12.54
CA VAL A 112 -7.81 -4.80 13.46
C VAL A 112 -7.92 -6.31 13.23
N VAL A 113 -7.55 -7.09 14.24
CA VAL A 113 -7.58 -8.56 14.21
C VAL A 113 -8.91 -9.07 14.77
N GLU A 114 -9.34 -8.50 15.91
CA GLU A 114 -10.61 -8.84 16.55
C GLU A 114 -11.31 -7.58 17.03
N HIS A 115 -12.64 -7.69 17.16
CA HIS A 115 -13.49 -6.63 17.67
C HIS A 115 -14.41 -7.23 18.73
N GLU A 116 -14.25 -6.78 19.97
CA GLU A 116 -15.13 -7.13 21.07
C GLU A 116 -16.32 -6.18 20.99
N GLN A 117 -17.49 -6.67 20.58
CA GLN A 117 -18.62 -5.83 20.18
C GLN A 117 -19.05 -4.86 21.30
N PRO A 118 -19.16 -3.55 20.97
CA PRO A 118 -20.45 -2.90 21.15
C PRO A 118 -20.81 -1.93 20.00
N GLY A 119 -21.62 -2.40 19.05
CA GLY A 119 -22.50 -1.52 18.26
C GLY A 119 -22.20 -1.35 16.76
N CYS A 120 -21.05 -1.78 16.25
CA CYS A 120 -20.70 -1.62 14.83
C CYS A 120 -20.07 -2.88 14.22
N SER A 121 -20.73 -3.51 13.25
CA SER A 121 -20.18 -4.67 12.54
C SER A 121 -19.14 -4.25 11.49
N ASN A 122 -18.23 -5.16 11.11
CA ASN A 122 -17.28 -5.00 9.99
C ASN A 122 -16.07 -4.09 10.26
N LEU A 123 -15.51 -4.15 11.48
CA LEU A 123 -14.24 -3.50 11.83
C LEU A 123 -13.02 -4.41 11.68
N VAL A 124 -13.21 -5.73 11.65
CA VAL A 124 -12.12 -6.71 11.48
C VAL A 124 -11.50 -6.58 10.08
N GLY A 125 -10.18 -6.65 10.00
CA GLY A 125 -9.40 -6.52 8.77
C GLY A 125 -9.15 -5.08 8.33
N LYS A 126 -9.65 -4.07 9.05
CA LYS A 126 -9.41 -2.66 8.74
C LYS A 126 -8.03 -2.23 9.20
N ARG A 127 -7.33 -1.46 8.36
CA ARG A 127 -6.06 -0.81 8.70
C ARG A 127 -6.31 0.60 9.20
N LEU A 128 -5.95 0.84 10.46
CA LEU A 128 -6.24 2.08 11.16
C LEU A 128 -4.96 2.85 11.51
N ARG A 129 -5.05 4.17 11.38
CA ARG A 129 -4.04 5.10 11.90
C ARG A 129 -4.52 5.68 13.22
N LEU A 130 -3.92 5.22 14.32
CA LEU A 130 -4.32 5.59 15.67
C LEU A 130 -3.30 6.55 16.30
N SER A 131 -3.78 7.65 16.87
CA SER A 131 -2.99 8.54 17.72
C SER A 131 -3.12 8.09 19.18
N TRP A 132 -2.01 7.79 19.84
CA TRP A 132 -1.98 7.32 21.22
C TRP A 132 -1.14 8.25 22.07
N TYR A 133 -1.80 9.06 22.90
CA TYR A 133 -1.16 9.97 23.83
C TYR A 133 -0.80 9.24 25.13
N GLY A 134 0.42 9.44 25.65
CA GLY A 134 0.89 8.74 26.86
C GLY A 134 0.96 7.21 26.67
N ALA A 135 1.25 6.75 25.46
CA ALA A 135 1.34 5.33 25.17
C ALA A 135 2.50 4.68 25.95
N PRO A 136 2.34 3.44 26.43
CA PRO A 136 3.48 2.62 26.84
C PRO A 136 4.43 2.38 25.64
N PRO A 137 5.64 1.82 25.84
CA PRO A 137 6.53 1.46 24.74
C PRO A 137 5.89 0.40 23.85
N VAL A 138 5.29 0.84 22.73
CA VAL A 138 4.68 0.00 21.71
C VAL A 138 5.71 -0.34 20.63
N THR A 139 5.77 -1.59 20.21
CA THR A 139 6.64 -2.06 19.12
C THR A 139 5.85 -2.71 17.99
N ALA A 140 6.41 -2.69 16.77
CA ALA A 140 5.84 -3.40 15.64
C ALA A 140 5.74 -4.92 15.92
N GLY A 141 4.68 -5.56 15.40
CA GLY A 141 4.39 -6.98 15.62
C GLY A 141 3.68 -7.31 16.93
N GLN A 142 3.45 -6.33 17.82
CA GLN A 142 2.69 -6.54 19.05
C GLN A 142 1.18 -6.45 18.82
N SER A 143 0.44 -7.28 19.56
CA SER A 143 -1.01 -7.22 19.64
C SER A 143 -1.45 -6.48 20.90
N TRP A 144 -2.39 -5.55 20.76
CA TRP A 144 -2.90 -4.72 21.85
C TRP A 144 -4.41 -4.71 21.86
N TRP A 145 -5.01 -4.90 23.03
CA TRP A 145 -6.41 -4.55 23.25
C TRP A 145 -6.50 -3.05 23.46
N VAL A 146 -7.11 -2.34 22.53
CA VAL A 146 -7.26 -0.88 22.59
C VAL A 146 -8.72 -0.48 22.59
N THR A 147 -9.08 0.46 23.46
CA THR A 147 -10.33 1.19 23.35
C THR A 147 -10.04 2.47 22.58
N ALA A 148 -10.53 2.56 21.34
CA ALA A 148 -10.23 3.68 20.45
C ALA A 148 -11.51 4.39 20.00
N LYS A 149 -11.48 5.72 19.94
CA LYS A 149 -12.53 6.51 19.30
C LYS A 149 -12.17 6.70 17.83
N LEU A 150 -12.96 6.11 16.94
CA LEU A 150 -12.68 6.11 15.51
C LEU A 150 -13.30 7.34 14.83
N ARG A 151 -12.65 7.80 13.76
CA ARG A 151 -13.11 8.89 12.92
C ARG A 151 -13.36 8.37 11.51
N VAL A 152 -14.65 8.20 11.21
CA VAL A 152 -15.16 7.91 9.88
C VAL A 152 -15.17 9.24 9.13
N GLY A 153 -14.53 9.29 7.97
CA GLY A 153 -14.58 10.49 7.13
C GLY A 153 -13.25 11.23 7.03
N TRP A 154 -12.93 11.55 5.79
CA TRP A 154 -11.71 12.24 5.40
C TRP A 154 -12.05 13.70 5.18
N GLY A 155 -11.18 14.59 5.68
CA GLY A 155 -11.47 16.01 5.86
C GLY A 155 -11.86 16.78 4.60
N TYR A 156 -12.29 18.03 4.82
CA TYR A 156 -12.63 18.99 3.77
C TYR A 156 -11.60 18.97 2.64
N ARG A 157 -12.08 18.79 1.41
CA ARG A 157 -11.28 18.97 0.20
C ARG A 157 -11.00 20.46 0.05
N ASN A 158 -9.90 20.93 0.64
CA ASN A 158 -9.45 22.30 0.45
C ASN A 158 -8.77 22.40 -0.93
N PRO A 159 -9.31 23.19 -1.87
CA PRO A 159 -8.65 23.42 -3.16
C PRO A 159 -7.26 24.03 -2.92
N GLY A 160 -6.21 23.40 -3.47
CA GLY A 160 -4.82 23.82 -3.27
C GLY A 160 -4.18 23.37 -1.94
N GLY A 161 -4.91 22.65 -1.08
CA GLY A 161 -4.40 22.07 0.17
C GLY A 161 -3.98 20.60 0.04
N PHE A 162 -3.39 20.07 1.10
CA PHE A 162 -3.03 18.65 1.19
C PHE A 162 -4.29 17.76 1.28
N ASP A 163 -4.44 16.82 0.34
CA ASP A 163 -5.54 15.87 0.34
C ASP A 163 -5.22 14.66 1.23
N HIS A 164 -5.58 14.78 2.51
CA HIS A 164 -5.36 13.73 3.52
C HIS A 164 -6.16 12.45 3.20
N ALA A 165 -7.30 12.60 2.54
CA ALA A 165 -8.19 11.51 2.12
C ALA A 165 -7.48 10.60 1.12
N ARG A 166 -6.95 11.24 0.08
CA ARG A 166 -6.18 10.58 -0.98
C ARG A 166 -4.86 10.01 -0.48
N TRP A 167 -4.18 10.71 0.43
CA TRP A 167 -2.96 10.20 1.03
C TRP A 167 -3.22 8.91 1.82
N MET A 168 -4.29 8.84 2.64
CA MET A 168 -4.63 7.63 3.38
C MET A 168 -4.99 6.45 2.47
N LEU A 169 -5.74 6.68 1.38
CA LEU A 169 -5.95 5.67 0.34
C LEU A 169 -4.63 5.15 -0.21
N GLY A 170 -3.72 6.05 -0.59
CA GLY A 170 -2.41 5.66 -1.11
C GLY A 170 -1.56 4.89 -0.10
N GLN A 171 -1.84 5.02 1.20
CA GLN A 171 -1.18 4.25 2.26
C GLN A 171 -1.91 2.95 2.63
N GLY A 172 -3.06 2.65 2.01
CA GLY A 172 -3.86 1.47 2.36
C GLY A 172 -4.52 1.58 3.73
N LEU A 173 -4.77 2.80 4.21
CA LEU A 173 -5.41 3.07 5.51
C LEU A 173 -6.91 3.27 5.31
N ASP A 174 -7.71 2.47 6.02
CA ASP A 174 -9.17 2.49 5.94
C ASP A 174 -9.77 3.61 6.80
N GLY A 175 -9.03 4.06 7.82
CA GLY A 175 -9.32 5.31 8.53
C GLY A 175 -8.41 5.61 9.70
N SER A 176 -8.90 6.47 10.60
CA SER A 176 -8.10 7.06 11.67
C SER A 176 -8.86 7.13 12.98
N GLY A 177 -8.14 7.32 14.08
CA GLY A 177 -8.75 7.49 15.39
C GLY A 177 -7.72 7.85 16.45
N TYR A 178 -8.15 7.83 17.70
CA TYR A 178 -7.25 7.98 18.83
C TYR A 178 -7.54 6.95 19.91
N VAL A 179 -6.48 6.48 20.56
CA VAL A 179 -6.54 5.47 21.63
C VAL A 179 -6.85 6.17 22.94
N LEU A 180 -7.86 5.68 23.65
CA LEU A 180 -8.24 6.13 24.98
C LEU A 180 -7.52 5.32 26.07
N ARG A 181 -7.50 3.99 25.89
CA ARG A 181 -6.84 3.03 26.79
C ARG A 181 -6.33 1.86 25.98
N GLY A 182 -5.23 1.26 26.43
CA GLY A 182 -4.68 0.08 25.80
C GLY A 182 -4.03 -0.85 26.82
N GLU A 183 -4.20 -2.14 26.61
CA GLU A 183 -3.66 -3.23 27.40
C GLU A 183 -2.97 -4.21 26.46
N ILE A 184 -1.81 -4.73 26.86
CA ILE A 184 -1.08 -5.66 26.02
C ILE A 184 -1.86 -6.98 25.93
N ALA A 185 -2.17 -7.42 24.70
CA ALA A 185 -2.71 -8.76 24.51
C ALA A 185 -1.50 -9.70 24.59
N GLY A 186 -1.36 -10.43 25.70
CA GLY A 186 -0.14 -11.14 26.12
C GLY A 186 0.47 -12.17 25.15
N THR A 187 -0.02 -12.29 23.92
CA THR A 187 0.55 -13.13 22.87
C THR A 187 0.71 -12.33 21.58
N PRO A 188 1.95 -12.18 21.05
CA PRO A 188 2.17 -11.71 19.69
C PRO A 188 1.54 -12.72 18.72
N THR A 189 0.37 -12.40 18.19
CA THR A 189 -0.24 -13.18 17.12
C THR A 189 0.32 -12.68 15.80
N GLY A 190 1.46 -13.23 15.38
CA GLY A 190 1.88 -13.09 13.99
C GLY A 190 3.34 -13.38 13.71
N GLY A 191 3.65 -14.61 13.28
CA GLY A 191 4.72 -14.77 12.29
C GLY A 191 4.32 -14.03 11.02
N GLY A 192 5.22 -13.21 10.47
CA GLY A 192 4.92 -12.39 9.31
C GLY A 192 5.91 -11.24 9.12
N LEU A 193 5.64 -10.39 8.13
CA LEU A 193 6.53 -9.28 7.76
C LEU A 193 6.76 -8.29 8.92
N GLY A 194 5.72 -7.96 9.69
CA GLY A 194 5.84 -7.02 10.81
C GLY A 194 6.71 -7.54 11.96
N ALA A 195 6.57 -8.83 12.32
CA ALA A 195 7.43 -9.45 13.33
C ALA A 195 8.87 -9.63 12.84
N TRP A 196 9.07 -9.94 11.56
CA TRP A 196 10.40 -9.96 10.96
C TRP A 196 11.05 -8.56 10.96
N GLN A 197 10.31 -7.51 10.61
CA GLN A 197 10.78 -6.12 10.66
C GLN A 197 11.16 -5.71 12.09
N ALA A 198 10.35 -6.07 13.09
CA ALA A 198 10.64 -5.82 14.49
C ALA A 198 11.91 -6.56 14.96
N SER A 199 12.07 -7.84 14.59
CA SER A 199 13.26 -8.63 14.89
C SER A 199 14.51 -8.06 14.21
N LEU A 200 14.41 -7.65 12.95
CA LEU A 200 15.52 -7.03 12.22
C LEU A 200 15.95 -5.73 12.89
N ARG A 201 14.99 -4.91 13.32
CA ARG A 201 15.28 -3.68 14.05
C ARG A 201 15.99 -3.97 15.37
N ALA A 202 15.47 -4.88 16.19
CA ALA A 202 16.10 -5.23 17.47
C ALA A 202 17.55 -5.70 17.27
N HIS A 203 17.80 -6.46 16.20
CA HIS A 203 19.15 -6.89 15.84
C HIS A 203 20.06 -5.73 15.39
N LEU A 204 19.53 -4.77 14.61
CA LEU A 204 20.29 -3.58 14.19
C LEU A 204 20.58 -2.64 15.36
N ASP A 205 19.65 -2.51 16.31
CA ASP A 205 19.84 -1.73 17.54
C ASP A 205 20.94 -2.36 18.42
N ASP A 206 20.99 -3.69 18.53
CA ASP A 206 22.03 -4.43 19.27
C ASP A 206 23.43 -4.26 18.66
N LEU A 207 23.52 -4.23 17.32
CA LEU A 207 24.79 -4.02 16.60
C LEU A 207 25.35 -2.60 16.73
N ALA A 208 24.57 -1.64 17.26
CA ALA A 208 24.97 -0.24 17.47
C ALA A 208 25.62 0.42 16.23
N LEU A 209 25.15 0.08 15.03
CA LEU A 209 25.74 0.55 13.77
C LEU A 209 25.53 2.05 13.57
N HIS A 210 26.57 2.73 13.10
CA HIS A 210 26.43 4.09 12.56
C HIS A 210 25.55 4.04 11.31
N GLY A 211 24.38 4.68 11.36
CA GLY A 211 23.43 4.67 10.24
C GLY A 211 22.51 3.44 10.18
N ALA A 212 22.29 2.73 11.29
CA ALA A 212 21.33 1.62 11.38
C ALA A 212 19.96 1.95 10.74
N GLY A 213 19.49 3.21 10.87
CA GLY A 213 18.25 3.65 10.26
C GLY A 213 18.26 3.67 8.73
N VAL A 214 19.41 3.95 8.10
CA VAL A 214 19.57 3.88 6.63
C VAL A 214 19.57 2.43 6.18
N VAL A 215 20.29 1.56 6.88
CA VAL A 215 20.31 0.11 6.59
C VAL A 215 18.92 -0.49 6.72
N TYR A 216 18.21 -0.16 7.79
CA TYR A 216 16.83 -0.57 7.99
C TYR A 216 15.90 -0.06 6.88
N ALA A 217 16.03 1.22 6.49
CA ALA A 217 15.25 1.80 5.41
C ALA A 217 15.51 1.10 4.06
N LEU A 218 16.74 0.71 3.78
CA LEU A 218 17.09 -0.05 2.56
C LEU A 218 16.55 -1.48 2.59
N ALA A 219 16.57 -2.14 3.75
CA ALA A 219 16.10 -3.51 3.89
C ALA A 219 14.56 -3.63 3.91
N THR A 220 13.87 -2.65 4.49
CA THR A 220 12.43 -2.72 4.76
C THR A 220 11.60 -1.71 3.97
N GLY A 221 12.23 -0.70 3.36
CA GLY A 221 11.57 0.47 2.77
C GLY A 221 11.06 1.48 3.81
N ASP A 222 11.25 1.23 5.11
CA ASP A 222 10.76 2.10 6.18
C ASP A 222 11.85 3.07 6.68
N GLY A 223 11.71 4.34 6.32
CA GLY A 223 12.60 5.44 6.73
C GLY A 223 12.33 6.00 8.13
N SER A 224 11.46 5.38 8.94
CA SER A 224 11.08 5.86 10.29
C SER A 224 12.24 5.99 11.26
N LEU A 225 13.34 5.26 11.03
CA LEU A 225 14.56 5.27 11.84
C LEU A 225 15.59 6.34 11.44
N ILE A 226 15.39 7.03 10.33
CA ILE A 226 16.35 8.04 9.87
C ILE A 226 16.02 9.36 10.56
N ASP A 227 16.99 9.88 11.30
CA ASP A 227 16.92 11.15 12.01
C ASP A 227 16.90 12.36 11.05
N GLY A 228 16.36 13.47 11.53
CA GLY A 228 16.25 14.72 10.77
C GLY A 228 17.59 15.23 10.19
N PRO A 229 18.68 15.25 10.96
CA PRO A 229 20.02 15.59 10.47
C PRO A 229 20.48 14.68 9.33
N THR A 230 20.35 13.37 9.46
CA THR A 230 20.70 12.43 8.40
C THR A 230 19.85 12.65 7.14
N TRP A 231 18.56 12.91 7.30
CA TRP A 231 17.70 13.29 6.17
C TRP A 231 18.17 14.58 5.48
N ALA A 232 18.64 15.57 6.23
CA ALA A 232 19.18 16.80 5.68
C ALA A 232 20.50 16.56 4.93
N LEU A 233 21.38 15.72 5.47
CA LEU A 233 22.63 15.31 4.83
C LEU A 233 22.39 14.56 3.51
N LEU A 234 21.46 13.60 3.50
CA LEU A 234 21.08 12.85 2.29
C LEU A 234 20.51 13.78 1.20
N ARG A 235 19.76 14.81 1.59
CA ARG A 235 19.28 15.84 0.65
C ARG A 235 20.41 16.72 0.13
N ALA A 236 21.28 17.19 1.02
CA ALA A 236 22.40 18.07 0.66
C ALA A 236 23.40 17.40 -0.29
N THR A 237 23.64 16.10 -0.10
CA THR A 237 24.52 15.28 -0.95
C THR A 237 23.82 14.74 -2.19
N GLY A 238 22.52 14.97 -2.34
CA GLY A 238 21.71 14.44 -3.45
C GLY A 238 21.48 12.94 -3.42
N THR A 239 21.86 12.23 -2.34
CA THR A 239 21.78 10.76 -2.22
C THR A 239 20.44 10.24 -1.70
N VAL A 240 19.47 11.13 -1.45
CA VAL A 240 18.14 10.77 -0.94
C VAL A 240 17.41 9.72 -1.80
N HIS A 241 17.67 9.72 -3.11
CA HIS A 241 17.06 8.81 -4.07
C HIS A 241 17.56 7.36 -3.98
N LEU A 242 18.68 7.12 -3.27
CA LEU A 242 19.19 5.77 -2.98
C LEU A 242 18.41 5.12 -1.82
N VAL A 243 17.91 5.95 -0.90
CA VAL A 243 17.19 5.51 0.31
C VAL A 243 15.69 5.36 0.05
N VAL A 244 15.12 6.24 -0.76
CA VAL A 244 13.71 6.13 -1.18
C VAL A 244 13.62 5.11 -2.31
N VAL A 245 12.78 4.09 -2.15
CA VAL A 245 12.50 3.08 -3.18
C VAL A 245 12.15 3.77 -4.50
N SER A 246 13.10 3.79 -5.43
CA SER A 246 12.89 4.36 -6.76
C SER A 246 12.10 3.37 -7.62
N GLY A 247 11.28 3.86 -8.55
CA GLY A 247 10.53 3.01 -9.49
C GLY A 247 11.42 2.07 -10.31
N LEU A 248 12.73 2.34 -10.39
CA LEU A 248 13.73 1.47 -10.98
C LEU A 248 13.94 0.18 -10.16
N HIS A 249 13.95 0.25 -8.82
CA HIS A 249 14.08 -0.94 -7.96
C HIS A 249 12.89 -1.88 -8.15
N VAL A 250 11.67 -1.32 -8.17
CA VAL A 250 10.45 -2.09 -8.47
C VAL A 250 10.51 -2.69 -9.88
N GLY A 251 11.00 -1.91 -10.86
CA GLY A 251 11.22 -2.39 -12.23
C GLY A 251 12.24 -3.53 -12.31
N LEU A 252 13.33 -3.46 -11.53
CA LEU A 252 14.35 -4.51 -11.45
C LEU A 252 13.80 -5.78 -10.82
N VAL A 253 13.06 -5.68 -9.71
CA VAL A 253 12.38 -6.82 -9.08
C VAL A 253 11.39 -7.45 -10.06
N GLY A 254 10.61 -6.63 -10.78
CA GLY A 254 9.72 -7.10 -11.84
C GLY A 254 10.47 -7.81 -12.98
N ALA A 255 11.64 -7.31 -13.39
CA ALA A 255 12.49 -7.97 -14.39
C ALA A 255 13.07 -9.29 -13.90
N CYS A 256 13.53 -9.37 -12.64
CA CYS A 256 13.98 -10.61 -12.02
C CYS A 256 12.85 -11.63 -11.94
N ALA A 257 11.66 -11.23 -11.50
CA ALA A 257 10.49 -12.09 -11.45
C ALA A 257 10.06 -12.55 -12.86
N TYR A 258 10.15 -11.68 -13.87
CA TYR A 258 9.93 -12.05 -15.28
C TYR A 258 10.88 -13.17 -15.72
N LEU A 259 12.18 -13.01 -15.45
CA LEU A 259 13.20 -13.98 -15.82
C LEU A 259 13.02 -15.30 -15.09
N LEU A 260 12.77 -15.26 -13.77
CA LEU A 260 12.53 -16.44 -12.95
C LEU A 260 11.27 -17.19 -13.37
N GLY A 261 10.15 -16.49 -13.56
CA GLY A 261 8.92 -17.10 -14.04
C GLY A 261 9.09 -17.72 -15.43
N GLY A 262 9.83 -17.04 -16.31
CA GLY A 262 10.21 -17.58 -17.62
C GLY A 262 11.08 -18.83 -17.52
N LEU A 263 12.03 -18.87 -16.57
CA LEU A 263 12.90 -20.01 -16.33
C LEU A 263 12.12 -21.22 -15.77
N VAL A 264 11.25 -20.99 -14.78
CA VAL A 264 10.42 -22.03 -14.13
C VAL A 264 9.50 -22.70 -15.15
N VAL A 265 8.81 -21.92 -15.99
CA VAL A 265 7.93 -22.47 -17.03
C VAL A 265 8.70 -23.19 -18.13
N ARG A 266 9.94 -22.77 -18.43
CA ARG A 266 10.81 -23.49 -19.37
C ARG A 266 11.37 -24.79 -18.79
N ALA A 267 11.56 -24.85 -17.47
CA ALA A 267 12.02 -26.04 -16.77
C ALA A 267 10.93 -27.11 -16.64
N ALA A 268 9.64 -26.75 -16.79
CA ALA A 268 8.50 -27.68 -16.77
C ALA A 268 7.85 -27.80 -18.17
N PRO A 269 8.28 -28.74 -19.04
CA PRO A 269 7.85 -28.83 -20.44
C PRO A 269 6.32 -28.93 -20.63
N VAL A 270 5.61 -29.54 -19.69
CA VAL A 270 4.14 -29.66 -19.72
C VAL A 270 3.45 -28.30 -19.67
N THR A 271 4.02 -27.32 -18.96
CA THR A 271 3.43 -25.97 -18.85
C THR A 271 3.56 -25.14 -20.13
N LEU A 272 4.52 -25.45 -21.01
CA LEU A 272 4.69 -24.78 -22.30
C LEU A 272 3.55 -25.10 -23.29
N LEU A 273 2.80 -26.18 -23.07
CA LEU A 273 1.61 -26.53 -23.85
C LEU A 273 0.43 -25.59 -23.57
N TRP A 274 0.38 -24.99 -22.37
CA TRP A 274 -0.73 -24.15 -21.92
C TRP A 274 -0.38 -22.67 -21.92
N LEU A 275 0.87 -22.30 -21.57
CA LEU A 275 1.31 -20.91 -21.52
C LEU A 275 2.70 -20.71 -22.16
N PRO A 276 2.83 -19.85 -23.19
CA PRO A 276 4.13 -19.44 -23.70
C PRO A 276 4.97 -18.77 -22.58
N GLY A 277 6.24 -19.13 -22.44
CA GLY A 277 7.10 -18.66 -21.35
C GLY A 277 7.22 -17.13 -21.21
N ARG A 278 7.04 -16.36 -22.30
CA ARG A 278 7.00 -14.88 -22.25
C ARG A 278 5.73 -14.34 -21.57
N ARG A 279 4.59 -15.04 -21.69
CA ARG A 279 3.33 -14.68 -21.03
C ARG A 279 3.36 -15.07 -19.56
N ALA A 280 3.96 -16.23 -19.24
CA ALA A 280 4.17 -16.64 -17.86
C ALA A 280 5.13 -15.68 -17.15
N GLY A 281 6.27 -15.35 -17.77
CA GLY A 281 7.18 -14.33 -17.23
C GLY A 281 6.48 -13.00 -16.97
N ALA A 282 5.62 -12.52 -17.89
CA ALA A 282 4.86 -11.29 -17.67
C ALA A 282 3.90 -11.37 -16.46
N LEU A 283 3.23 -12.51 -16.24
CA LEU A 283 2.41 -12.74 -15.06
C LEU A 283 3.23 -12.72 -13.76
N PHE A 284 4.37 -13.41 -13.74
CA PHE A 284 5.28 -13.40 -12.59
C PHE A 284 5.87 -12.00 -12.34
N ALA A 285 6.13 -11.22 -13.38
CA ALA A 285 6.57 -9.84 -13.25
C ALA A 285 5.54 -8.97 -12.53
N VAL A 286 4.27 -9.09 -12.91
CA VAL A 286 3.15 -8.34 -12.31
C VAL A 286 2.92 -8.77 -10.86
N LEU A 287 2.97 -10.08 -10.58
CA LEU A 287 2.83 -10.60 -9.22
C LEU A 287 4.02 -10.22 -8.33
N GLY A 288 5.24 -10.28 -8.87
CA GLY A 288 6.48 -10.01 -8.15
C GLY A 288 6.74 -8.52 -7.91
N SER A 289 6.21 -7.62 -8.75
CA SER A 289 6.36 -6.18 -8.56
C SER A 289 5.50 -5.60 -7.43
N GLY A 290 4.65 -6.41 -6.79
CA GLY A 290 3.76 -5.97 -5.71
C GLY A 290 2.78 -4.91 -6.21
N ALA A 291 1.71 -5.35 -6.87
CA ALA A 291 0.54 -4.51 -7.08
C ALA A 291 -0.16 -4.24 -5.74
#